data_AF-G5DCY4-F1
#
_entry.id   AF-G5DCY4-F1
#
_cell.length_a   1.000
_cell.length_b   1.000
_cell.length_c   1.000
_cell.angle_alpha   90.00
_cell.angle_beta   90.00
_cell.angle_gamma   90.00
#
_symmetry.space_group_name_H-M   'P 1'
#
loop_
_entity.id
_entity.type
_entity.pdbx_description
1 polymer ?
#
loop_
_entity_poly.entity_id
_entity_poly.type
_entity_poly.pdbx_seq_one_letter_code
_entity_poly.pdbx_strand_id
1 'polypeptide(L)'
;MINGAQVAAFSDSDNCSSTSLPEIIDSFPPDVEALRRLSDNIGSLFQSPEFDFCADARIVVGLTEFGVHRCVLSARSPLFCDLFAKKGSRRIELKELLGDFQVGGDAFAFVLAYIYCGRVAALPKDVCMCADEDCSHVGCRPLVDFMVEVLYASFIFQISELVSLFNRHLLDILDKVAIDGVPVILSVAHLCRSLCEKLLIKCVEIVVMSDLDVVTLEKALPSEILNQVEEARAALGLQRLLCSPYPDKHVKRIHGALDSDGVELVRLLLKEGQTSLDDACALHYAVAHCDSKITAELLDLGLADINHRNQRGYTVLHVAAMRREPKLIVSLLTKGARPADLTVDGRKAVQISRRLTKYVDYCRATEEGKPSPKERLCIEILEQAERSDPLIGEASVSLAMAGDNLRMRLLYLESRVALARVLFPMEARVAMDIAQVDGTLEFSLGTSASHRSTVDLNEAPFRIKEEHLIRMKALSKTVELGKRFFPRCSEVLNKIMDDDDVTELTYFGHNTSEDHRRKRFMELQEVLSKAFTEDKEEFDKFAPNQ
;
A
#
# COMPACT_ATOMS: atom_id res chain seq x y z
N MET A 1 -24.06 23.31 -13.36
CA MET A 1 -24.60 23.86 -12.10
C MET A 1 -23.98 23.06 -10.99
N ILE A 2 -22.91 23.62 -10.43
CA ILE A 2 -21.94 22.94 -9.57
C ILE A 2 -22.38 23.24 -8.13
N ASN A 3 -22.88 22.23 -7.41
CA ASN A 3 -23.13 22.35 -5.98
C ASN A 3 -21.81 22.14 -5.24
N GLY A 4 -21.33 23.22 -4.62
CA GLY A 4 -20.15 23.21 -3.77
C GLY A 4 -20.34 22.27 -2.60
N ALA A 5 -19.48 21.26 -2.51
CA ALA A 5 -19.31 20.47 -1.31
C ALA A 5 -18.71 21.36 -0.21
N GLN A 6 -19.51 21.67 0.80
CA GLN A 6 -19.03 22.14 2.09
C GLN A 6 -18.14 21.05 2.70
N VAL A 7 -16.84 21.17 2.47
CA VAL A 7 -15.84 20.60 3.38
C VAL A 7 -16.11 21.21 4.75
N ALA A 8 -16.03 20.38 5.80
CA ALA A 8 -16.10 20.82 7.18
C ALA A 8 -14.99 21.85 7.43
N ALA A 9 -15.29 23.12 7.17
CA ALA A 9 -14.65 24.24 7.82
C ALA A 9 -14.85 23.99 9.32
N PHE A 10 -13.75 23.99 10.05
CA PHE A 10 -13.76 24.05 11.49
C PHE A 10 -14.81 25.09 11.90
N SER A 11 -15.79 24.65 12.68
CA SER A 11 -16.72 25.57 13.32
C SER A 11 -15.92 26.40 14.31
N ASP A 12 -15.35 27.49 13.82
CA ASP A 12 -15.04 28.66 14.62
C ASP A 12 -16.38 29.26 15.06
N SER A 13 -16.76 28.94 16.29
CA SER A 13 -17.76 29.68 17.07
C SER A 13 -17.41 29.42 18.54
N ASP A 14 -16.94 30.39 19.31
CA ASP A 14 -17.38 31.79 19.34
C ASP A 14 -16.22 32.80 19.45
N ASN A 15 -16.01 33.61 18.40
CA ASN A 15 -16.38 35.04 18.39
C ASN A 15 -15.81 35.75 17.16
N CYS A 16 -16.58 35.79 16.07
CA CYS A 16 -16.69 36.99 15.24
C CYS A 16 -17.81 36.82 14.20
N SER A 17 -18.98 37.37 14.50
CA SER A 17 -19.88 37.83 13.43
C SER A 17 -20.32 39.26 13.76
N SER A 18 -20.07 40.11 12.78
CA SER A 18 -20.16 41.56 12.81
C SER A 18 -21.60 42.03 12.96
N THR A 19 -21.96 42.45 14.16
CA THR A 19 -22.99 43.46 14.36
C THR A 19 -22.26 44.72 14.82
N SER A 20 -22.36 45.78 14.04
CA SER A 20 -21.67 47.07 14.20
C SER A 20 -21.74 47.62 15.63
N LEU A 21 -20.69 47.40 16.43
CA LEU A 21 -20.40 48.01 17.73
C LEU A 21 -18.85 48.02 17.93
N PRO A 22 -18.29 49.02 18.63
CA PRO A 22 -16.95 49.57 18.37
C PRO A 22 -15.79 48.64 18.77
N GLU A 23 -14.68 48.77 18.05
CA GLU A 23 -13.38 48.11 18.27
C GLU A 23 -12.97 48.09 19.75
N ILE A 24 -13.01 46.91 20.38
CA ILE A 24 -12.31 46.66 21.64
C ILE A 24 -10.98 45.99 21.25
N ILE A 25 -9.93 46.81 21.20
CA ILE A 25 -8.55 46.35 21.17
C ILE A 25 -8.26 45.75 22.55
N ASP A 26 -8.46 44.44 22.71
CA ASP A 26 -7.93 43.73 23.87
C ASP A 26 -6.41 43.70 23.74
N SER A 27 -5.74 44.67 24.36
CA SER A 27 -4.29 44.70 24.45
C SER A 27 -3.84 43.58 25.40
N PHE A 28 -3.36 42.47 24.85
CA PHE A 28 -2.66 41.46 25.64
C PHE A 28 -1.50 42.11 26.43
N PRO A 29 -1.17 41.60 27.64
CA PRO A 29 0.01 42.07 28.37
C PRO A 29 1.25 42.02 27.47
N PRO A 30 2.19 42.99 27.60
CA PRO A 30 3.35 43.09 26.72
C PRO A 30 4.22 41.82 26.72
N ASP A 31 4.26 41.11 27.85
CA ASP A 31 4.98 39.84 27.98
C ASP A 31 4.33 38.71 27.17
N VAL A 32 3.00 38.66 27.12
CA VAL A 32 2.24 37.68 26.32
C VAL A 32 2.44 37.95 24.84
N GLU A 33 2.42 39.22 24.43
CA GLU A 33 2.69 39.62 23.04
C GLU A 33 4.13 39.31 22.63
N ALA A 34 5.12 39.52 23.52
CA ALA A 34 6.51 39.15 23.26
C ALA A 34 6.69 37.64 23.09
N LEU A 35 6.05 36.83 23.95
CA LEU A 35 6.07 35.36 23.84
C LEU A 35 5.35 34.87 22.58
N ARG A 36 4.25 35.51 22.19
CA ARG A 36 3.52 35.21 20.95
C ARG A 36 4.43 35.44 19.74
N ARG A 37 5.10 36.59 19.67
CA ARG A 37 6.08 36.92 18.62
C ARG A 37 7.27 35.97 18.60
N LEU A 38 7.75 35.53 19.76
CA LEU A 38 8.80 34.51 19.84
C LEU A 38 8.31 33.17 19.24
N SER A 39 7.10 32.75 19.58
CA SER A 39 6.46 31.55 19.04
C SER A 39 6.29 31.64 17.51
N ASP A 40 5.90 32.82 17.01
CA ASP A 40 5.79 33.11 15.58
C ASP A 40 7.14 32.96 14.87
N ASN A 41 8.18 33.59 15.42
CA ASN A 41 9.54 33.52 14.84
C ASN A 41 10.10 32.10 14.86
N ILE A 42 9.87 31.34 15.93
CA ILE A 42 10.28 29.93 16.02
C ILE A 42 9.50 29.07 15.01
N GLY A 43 8.20 29.34 14.83
CA GLY A 43 7.38 28.69 13.80
C GLY A 43 7.87 28.99 12.39
N SER A 44 8.23 30.24 12.09
CA SER A 44 8.82 30.62 10.80
C SER A 44 10.18 29.97 10.57
N LEU A 45 11.00 29.85 11.62
CA LEU A 45 12.27 29.13 11.56
C LEU A 45 12.07 27.65 11.24
N PHE A 46 11.08 26.99 11.85
CA PHE A 46 10.73 25.59 11.58
C PHE A 46 10.41 25.31 10.11
N GLN A 47 9.82 26.28 9.42
CA GLN A 47 9.48 26.19 8.00
C GLN A 47 10.64 26.57 7.07
N SER A 48 11.72 27.14 7.62
CA SER A 48 12.86 27.62 6.83
C SER A 48 13.85 26.49 6.53
N PRO A 49 14.52 26.51 5.37
CA PRO A 49 15.57 25.54 5.05
C PRO A 49 16.81 25.68 5.95
N GLU A 50 16.94 26.81 6.68
CA GLU A 50 18.00 27.06 7.65
C GLU A 50 17.73 26.42 9.02
N PHE A 51 16.56 25.80 9.22
CA PHE A 51 16.19 25.16 10.48
C PHE A 51 17.23 24.14 10.98
N ASP A 52 17.79 23.36 10.04
CA ASP A 52 18.78 22.34 10.34
C ASP A 52 20.16 22.91 10.73
N PHE A 53 20.43 24.19 10.44
CA PHE A 53 21.72 24.82 10.75
C PHE A 53 21.96 24.93 12.26
N CYS A 54 20.89 25.16 13.04
CA CYS A 54 20.96 25.32 14.50
C CYS A 54 20.56 24.05 15.27
N ALA A 55 20.20 22.96 14.59
CA ALA A 55 19.77 21.72 15.23
C ALA A 55 20.92 21.05 16.00
N ASP A 56 20.70 20.75 17.28
CA ASP A 56 21.70 20.17 18.18
C ASP A 56 21.45 18.69 18.51
N ALA A 57 20.35 18.14 18.03
CA ALA A 57 20.05 16.71 17.99
C ALA A 57 19.26 16.34 16.72
N ARG A 58 19.19 15.05 16.40
CA ARG A 58 18.43 14.48 15.29
C ARG A 58 17.54 13.34 15.76
N ILE A 59 16.30 13.33 15.30
CA ILE A 59 15.36 12.24 15.51
C ILE A 59 15.12 11.55 14.17
N VAL A 60 15.36 10.24 14.12
CA VAL A 60 15.19 9.42 12.92
C VAL A 60 13.84 8.74 12.95
N VAL A 61 13.02 8.97 11.91
CA VAL A 61 11.71 8.34 11.70
C VAL A 61 11.76 7.58 10.39
N GLY A 62 11.93 6.25 10.48
CA GLY A 62 12.08 5.40 9.30
C GLY A 62 13.30 5.81 8.48
N LEU A 63 13.08 6.38 7.29
CA LEU A 63 14.13 6.87 6.39
C LEU A 63 14.34 8.38 6.47
N THR A 64 13.51 9.10 7.22
CA THR A 64 13.57 10.56 7.36
C THR A 64 14.29 10.97 8.64
N GLU A 65 15.11 12.01 8.55
CA GLU A 65 15.79 12.61 9.71
C GLU A 65 15.24 14.01 9.97
N PHE A 66 14.89 14.27 11.23
CA PHE A 66 14.43 15.58 11.67
C PHE A 66 15.49 16.22 12.56
N GLY A 67 16.02 17.37 12.15
CA GLY A 67 16.80 18.24 13.03
C GLY A 67 15.93 18.77 14.16
N VAL A 68 16.41 18.71 15.41
CA VAL A 68 15.67 19.20 16.57
C VAL A 68 16.58 19.96 17.53
N HIS A 69 15.96 20.85 18.31
CA HIS A 69 16.59 21.69 19.32
C HIS A 69 16.21 21.16 20.70
N ARG A 70 17.18 20.57 21.41
CA ARG A 70 16.96 19.94 22.73
C ARG A 70 16.33 20.90 23.73
N CYS A 71 16.73 22.17 23.72
CA CYS A 71 16.16 23.18 24.63
C CYS A 71 14.65 23.37 24.44
N VAL A 72 14.17 23.38 23.20
CA VAL A 72 12.74 23.56 22.88
C VAL A 72 11.95 22.31 23.28
N LEU A 73 12.43 21.13 22.88
CA LEU A 73 11.77 19.86 23.18
C LEU A 73 11.72 19.60 24.69
N SER A 74 12.82 19.79 25.41
CA SER A 74 12.86 19.62 26.87
C SER A 74 11.94 20.60 27.60
N ALA A 75 11.79 21.83 27.11
CA ALA A 75 10.93 22.82 27.75
C ALA A 75 9.43 22.50 27.59
N ARG A 76 9.06 21.76 26.54
CA ARG A 76 7.66 21.55 26.13
C ARG A 76 7.18 20.10 26.26
N SER A 77 8.09 19.18 26.59
CA SER A 77 7.77 17.78 26.80
C SER A 77 8.62 17.21 27.94
N PRO A 78 7.97 16.72 29.03
CA PRO A 78 8.66 16.05 30.12
C PRO A 78 9.48 14.84 29.66
N LEU A 79 8.98 14.08 28.68
CA LEU A 79 9.69 12.94 28.13
C LEU A 79 11.02 13.34 27.50
N PHE A 80 11.04 14.40 26.68
CA PHE A 80 12.28 14.87 26.08
C PHE A 80 13.23 15.48 27.11
N CYS A 81 12.70 16.14 28.15
CA CYS A 81 13.50 16.64 29.26
C CYS A 81 14.28 15.51 29.95
N ASP A 82 13.59 14.42 30.31
CA ASP A 82 14.20 13.24 30.92
C ASP A 82 15.14 12.51 29.98
N LEU A 83 14.77 12.42 28.69
CA LEU A 83 15.56 11.76 27.66
C LEU A 83 16.92 12.44 27.49
N PHE A 84 16.94 13.77 27.32
CA PHE A 84 18.18 14.53 27.11
C PHE A 84 18.99 14.70 28.39
N ALA A 85 18.37 14.58 29.57
CA ALA A 85 19.08 14.52 30.84
C ALA A 85 19.86 13.21 31.03
N LYS A 86 19.31 12.07 30.55
CA LYS A 86 19.89 10.73 30.71
C LYS A 86 20.81 10.31 29.56
N LYS A 87 20.43 10.61 28.31
CA LYS A 87 21.17 10.28 27.09
C LYS A 87 21.77 11.56 26.50
N GLY A 88 23.10 11.67 26.51
CA GLY A 88 23.82 12.71 25.76
C GLY A 88 23.86 12.49 24.24
N SER A 89 23.16 11.47 23.74
CA SER A 89 23.15 11.08 22.33
C SER A 89 22.48 12.13 21.47
N ARG A 90 23.19 12.54 20.41
CA ARG A 90 22.70 13.53 19.43
C ARG A 90 21.82 12.93 18.34
N ARG A 91 21.68 11.60 18.28
CA ARG A 91 20.87 10.89 17.30
C ARG A 91 20.02 9.85 18.03
N ILE A 92 18.71 9.95 17.87
CA ILE A 92 17.73 9.10 18.57
C ILE A 92 16.79 8.52 17.51
N GLU A 93 16.54 7.22 17.57
CA GLU A 93 15.51 6.59 16.74
C GLU A 93 14.15 6.76 17.41
N LEU A 94 13.16 7.26 16.65
CA LEU A 94 11.81 7.45 17.20
C LEU A 94 11.21 6.12 17.67
N LYS A 95 11.57 5.00 17.04
CA LYS A 95 11.16 3.64 17.47
C LYS A 95 11.64 3.26 18.87
N GLU A 96 12.71 3.87 19.39
CA GLU A 96 13.11 3.66 20.79
C GLU A 96 12.22 4.42 21.78
N LEU A 97 11.55 5.48 21.31
CA LEU A 97 10.67 6.32 22.11
C LEU A 97 9.22 5.85 22.04
N LEU A 98 8.82 5.33 20.88
CA LEU A 98 7.52 4.72 20.64
C LEU A 98 7.54 3.28 21.16
N GLY A 99 6.53 2.90 21.93
CA GLY A 99 6.38 1.52 22.39
C GLY A 99 5.81 0.63 21.28
N ASP A 100 4.58 0.16 21.49
CA ASP A 100 3.97 -0.87 20.66
C ASP A 100 3.34 -0.37 19.34
N PHE A 101 3.33 0.94 19.08
CA PHE A 101 2.66 1.53 17.92
C PHE A 101 3.60 2.40 17.06
N GLN A 102 3.50 2.26 15.73
CA GLN A 102 4.34 2.99 14.77
C GLN A 102 3.70 4.32 14.39
N VAL A 103 4.49 5.40 14.39
CA VAL A 103 4.06 6.74 13.98
C VAL A 103 4.81 7.14 12.71
N GLY A 104 4.09 7.64 11.71
CA GLY A 104 4.65 8.12 10.46
C GLY A 104 5.40 9.45 10.61
N GLY A 105 6.26 9.75 9.64
CA GLY A 105 7.02 11.01 9.60
C GLY A 105 6.12 12.25 9.58
N ASP A 106 5.00 12.20 8.85
CA ASP A 106 4.06 13.33 8.73
C ASP A 106 3.37 13.64 10.07
N ALA A 107 2.90 12.62 10.78
CA ALA A 107 2.28 12.77 12.10
C ALA A 107 3.30 13.26 13.14
N PHE A 108 4.53 12.73 13.11
CA PHE A 108 5.60 13.21 13.96
C PHE A 108 5.95 14.68 13.66
N ALA A 109 6.07 15.07 12.39
CA ALA A 109 6.33 16.44 11.98
C ALA A 109 5.21 17.40 12.42
N PHE A 110 3.95 16.95 12.38
CA PHE A 110 2.80 17.72 12.87
C PHE A 110 2.87 17.99 14.38
N VAL A 111 3.17 16.96 15.18
CA VAL A 111 3.35 17.11 16.64
C VAL A 111 4.58 17.96 16.95
N LEU A 112 5.65 17.80 16.18
CA LEU A 112 6.85 18.63 16.30
C LEU A 112 6.54 20.09 16.00
N ALA A 113 5.81 20.38 14.93
CA ALA A 113 5.38 21.74 14.61
C ALA A 113 4.59 22.35 15.78
N TYR A 114 3.70 21.59 16.42
CA TYR A 114 2.98 22.05 17.62
C TYR A 114 3.93 22.35 18.79
N ILE A 115 4.93 21.51 19.04
CA ILE A 115 5.93 21.74 20.10
C ILE A 115 6.67 23.07 19.88
N TYR A 116 7.00 23.41 18.63
CA TYR A 116 7.73 24.62 18.29
C TYR A 116 6.85 25.88 18.27
N CYS A 117 5.67 25.81 17.65
CA CYS A 117 4.85 27.00 17.43
C CYS A 117 3.73 27.19 18.48
N GLY A 118 3.44 26.17 19.30
CA GLY A 118 2.35 26.19 20.28
C GLY A 118 0.95 26.27 19.67
N ARG A 119 0.83 26.12 18.35
CA ARG A 119 -0.43 26.20 17.60
C ARG A 119 -0.66 24.91 16.85
N VAL A 120 -1.93 24.52 16.78
CA VAL A 120 -2.34 23.37 15.98
C VAL A 120 -2.43 23.82 14.54
N ALA A 121 -1.58 23.26 13.69
CA ALA A 121 -1.64 23.50 12.25
C ALA A 121 -2.92 22.89 11.66
N ALA A 122 -3.35 23.41 10.50
CA ALA A 122 -4.38 22.74 9.72
C ALA A 122 -3.91 21.33 9.35
N LEU A 123 -4.84 20.38 9.30
CA LEU A 123 -4.53 19.01 8.91
C LEU A 123 -3.96 18.99 7.48
N PRO A 124 -2.79 18.35 7.25
CA PRO A 124 -2.20 18.26 5.92
C PRO A 124 -3.15 17.51 4.98
N LYS A 125 -3.75 18.23 4.02
CA LYS A 125 -4.75 17.67 3.10
C LYS A 125 -4.16 16.50 2.31
N ASP A 126 -2.93 16.66 1.84
CA ASP A 126 -2.28 15.67 0.96
C ASP A 126 -2.10 14.31 1.65
N VAL A 127 -1.90 14.29 2.97
CA VAL A 127 -1.72 13.08 3.78
C VAL A 127 -3.04 12.52 4.30
N CYS A 128 -4.01 13.39 4.60
CA CYS A 128 -5.30 13.02 5.20
C CYS A 128 -6.38 12.66 4.17
N MET A 129 -6.21 13.00 2.89
CA MET A 129 -7.13 12.63 1.82
C MET A 129 -6.78 11.27 1.25
N CYS A 130 -7.82 10.49 0.90
CA CYS A 130 -7.64 9.25 0.15
C CYS A 130 -7.67 9.52 -1.35
N ALA A 131 -7.23 8.54 -2.15
CA ALA A 131 -7.21 8.66 -3.61
C ALA A 131 -8.59 8.51 -4.28
N ASP A 132 -9.68 8.39 -3.50
CA ASP A 132 -11.05 8.26 -4.03
C ASP A 132 -11.73 9.62 -4.12
N GLU A 133 -11.99 10.09 -5.35
CA GLU A 133 -12.63 11.39 -5.62
C GLU A 133 -14.08 11.47 -5.14
N ASP A 134 -14.78 10.33 -5.06
CA ASP A 134 -16.16 10.24 -4.57
C ASP A 134 -16.23 10.26 -3.03
N CYS A 135 -15.10 10.34 -2.33
CA CYS A 135 -15.06 10.32 -0.88
C CYS A 135 -15.27 11.73 -0.29
N SER A 136 -16.11 11.83 0.75
CA SER A 136 -16.29 13.08 1.49
C SER A 136 -15.10 13.44 2.40
N HIS A 137 -14.12 12.54 2.53
CA HIS A 137 -12.93 12.66 3.38
C HIS A 137 -13.18 13.04 4.85
N VAL A 138 -14.36 12.76 5.40
CA VAL A 138 -14.68 13.08 6.81
C VAL A 138 -14.24 11.97 7.79
N GLY A 139 -14.12 10.73 7.31
CA GLY A 139 -13.74 9.56 8.10
C GLY A 139 -13.02 8.52 7.25
N CYS A 140 -12.28 8.97 6.22
CA CYS A 140 -11.50 8.07 5.38
C CYS A 140 -10.31 7.48 6.14
N ARG A 141 -9.80 6.35 5.66
CA ARG A 141 -8.74 5.63 6.35
C ARG A 141 -7.46 6.46 6.56
N PRO A 142 -6.94 7.22 5.56
CA PRO A 142 -5.78 8.09 5.76
C PRO A 142 -5.95 9.14 6.86
N LEU A 143 -7.12 9.77 6.96
CA LEU A 143 -7.42 10.75 8.01
C LEU A 143 -7.42 10.08 9.38
N VAL A 144 -8.09 8.93 9.51
CA VAL A 144 -8.15 8.18 10.78
C VAL A 144 -6.76 7.73 11.21
N ASP A 145 -5.97 7.14 10.31
CA ASP A 145 -4.60 6.71 10.60
C ASP A 145 -3.74 7.90 11.06
N PHE A 146 -3.80 9.04 10.36
CA PHE A 146 -3.08 10.24 10.75
C PHE A 146 -3.49 10.76 12.14
N MET A 147 -4.79 10.85 12.41
CA MET A 147 -5.29 11.34 13.70
C MET A 147 -4.92 10.42 14.85
N VAL A 148 -4.96 9.11 14.63
CA VAL A 148 -4.56 8.09 15.60
C VAL A 148 -3.05 8.14 15.88
N GLU A 149 -2.23 8.29 14.83
CA GLU A 149 -0.78 8.48 14.96
C GLU A 149 -0.44 9.74 15.76
N VAL A 150 -1.12 10.88 15.47
CA VAL A 150 -0.93 12.13 16.23
C VAL A 150 -1.36 11.96 17.67
N LEU A 151 -2.51 11.32 17.95
CA LEU A 151 -2.97 11.04 19.31
C LEU A 151 -1.93 10.24 20.10
N TYR A 152 -1.41 9.15 19.52
CA TYR A 152 -0.42 8.30 20.17
C TYR A 152 0.90 9.04 20.41
N ALA A 153 1.42 9.74 19.41
CA ALA A 153 2.64 10.54 19.56
C ALA A 153 2.50 11.62 20.64
N SER A 154 1.34 12.29 20.68
CA SER A 154 1.02 13.30 21.70
C SER A 154 0.99 12.71 23.10
N PHE A 155 0.45 11.51 23.24
CA PHE A 155 0.42 10.77 24.50
C PHE A 155 1.84 10.42 24.97
N ILE A 156 2.67 9.85 24.10
CA ILE A 156 4.06 9.50 24.42
C ILE A 156 4.87 10.74 24.80
N PHE A 157 4.73 11.83 24.05
CA PHE A 157 5.43 13.09 24.36
C PHE A 157 4.81 13.88 25.51
N GLN A 158 3.75 13.36 26.13
CA GLN A 158 3.06 13.94 27.29
C GLN A 158 2.51 15.35 27.03
N ILE A 159 1.92 15.55 25.86
CA ILE A 159 1.30 16.82 25.43
C ILE A 159 -0.22 16.72 25.63
N SER A 160 -0.69 17.07 26.83
CA SER A 160 -2.08 16.86 27.27
C SER A 160 -3.13 17.55 26.40
N GLU A 161 -2.81 18.73 25.90
CA GLU A 161 -3.67 19.59 25.10
C GLU A 161 -3.98 18.94 23.75
N LEU A 162 -2.96 18.36 23.11
CA LEU A 162 -3.09 17.72 21.81
C LEU A 162 -3.79 16.37 21.93
N VAL A 163 -3.56 15.62 23.02
CA VAL A 163 -4.31 14.40 23.35
C VAL A 163 -5.80 14.71 23.51
N SER A 164 -6.15 15.73 24.29
CA SER A 164 -7.55 16.11 24.52
C SER A 164 -8.25 16.52 23.22
N LEU A 165 -7.56 17.31 22.39
CA LEU A 165 -8.08 17.78 21.11
C LEU A 165 -8.37 16.62 20.13
N PHE A 166 -7.38 15.75 19.90
CA PHE A 166 -7.54 14.64 18.96
C PHE A 166 -8.47 13.55 19.48
N ASN A 167 -8.53 13.34 20.80
CA ASN A 167 -9.54 12.47 21.40
C ASN A 167 -10.97 12.96 21.13
N ARG A 168 -11.22 14.28 21.24
CA ARG A 168 -12.52 14.87 20.88
C ARG A 168 -12.81 14.76 19.39
N HIS A 169 -11.83 15.10 18.54
CA HIS A 169 -12.04 15.01 17.09
C HIS A 169 -12.32 13.58 16.62
N LEU A 170 -11.63 12.57 17.17
CA LEU A 170 -11.90 11.16 16.87
C LEU A 170 -13.32 10.75 17.31
N LEU A 171 -13.78 11.22 18.47
CA LEU A 171 -15.17 11.00 18.92
C LEU A 171 -16.21 11.61 17.97
N ASP A 172 -15.94 12.79 17.40
CA ASP A 172 -16.86 13.50 16.52
C ASP A 172 -16.99 12.85 15.13
N ILE A 173 -15.93 12.20 14.66
CA ILE A 173 -15.93 11.52 13.36
C ILE A 173 -16.27 10.03 13.45
N LEU A 174 -16.30 9.44 14.66
CA LEU A 174 -16.37 7.99 14.87
C LEU A 174 -17.53 7.32 14.12
N ASP A 175 -18.72 7.94 14.12
CA ASP A 175 -19.92 7.43 13.44
C ASP A 175 -19.81 7.44 11.90
N LYS A 176 -18.85 8.20 11.35
CA LYS A 176 -18.59 8.32 9.91
C LYS A 176 -17.42 7.45 9.46
N VAL A 177 -16.69 6.83 10.39
CA VAL A 177 -15.57 5.94 10.10
C VAL A 177 -16.11 4.59 9.65
N ALA A 178 -15.51 4.01 8.60
CA ALA A 178 -15.84 2.64 8.20
C ALA A 178 -15.53 1.67 9.35
N ILE A 179 -16.35 0.62 9.52
CA ILE A 179 -16.22 -0.34 10.62
C ILE A 179 -14.80 -0.94 10.71
N ASP A 180 -14.18 -1.26 9.57
CA ASP A 180 -12.81 -1.79 9.49
C ASP A 180 -11.75 -0.80 10.03
N GLY A 181 -12.09 0.48 10.15
CA GLY A 181 -11.26 1.54 10.69
C GLY A 181 -11.25 1.66 12.21
N VAL A 182 -12.33 1.25 12.88
CA VAL A 182 -12.55 1.42 14.31
C VAL A 182 -11.56 0.62 15.19
N PRO A 183 -11.15 -0.61 14.85
CA PRO A 183 -10.20 -1.38 15.66
C PRO A 183 -8.86 -0.67 15.90
N VAL A 184 -8.38 0.12 14.93
CA VAL A 184 -7.12 0.89 15.08
C VAL A 184 -7.28 2.08 16.03
N ILE A 185 -8.45 2.72 16.03
CA ILE A 185 -8.77 3.75 17.03
C ILE A 185 -8.85 3.11 18.42
N LEU A 186 -9.50 1.94 18.52
CA LEU A 186 -9.66 1.20 19.76
C LEU A 186 -8.32 0.76 20.37
N SER A 187 -7.40 0.24 19.55
CA SER A 187 -6.09 -0.20 20.02
C SER A 187 -5.25 0.95 20.59
N VAL A 188 -5.25 2.12 19.94
CA VAL A 188 -4.54 3.30 20.45
C VAL A 188 -5.24 3.93 21.65
N ALA A 189 -6.57 3.97 21.66
CA ALA A 189 -7.34 4.42 22.84
C ALA A 189 -7.02 3.54 24.06
N HIS A 190 -6.82 2.23 23.86
CA HIS A 190 -6.38 1.32 24.90
C HIS A 190 -4.96 1.60 25.38
N LEU A 191 -4.01 1.90 24.49
CA LEU A 191 -2.66 2.27 24.90
C LEU A 191 -2.64 3.57 25.72
N CYS A 192 -3.57 4.48 25.45
CA CYS A 192 -3.69 5.78 26.11
C CYS A 192 -4.56 5.79 27.39
N ARG A 193 -5.02 4.60 27.87
CA ARG A 193 -6.01 4.32 28.95
C ARG A 193 -6.63 5.53 29.66
N SER A 194 -5.85 6.26 30.46
CA SER A 194 -6.35 7.29 31.39
C SER A 194 -6.93 8.54 30.74
N LEU A 195 -6.55 8.85 29.49
CA LEU A 195 -6.98 10.09 28.81
C LEU A 195 -8.05 9.87 27.75
N CYS A 196 -8.30 8.62 27.35
CA CYS A 196 -9.17 8.26 26.23
C CYS A 196 -10.37 7.38 26.62
N GLU A 197 -10.79 7.37 27.91
CA GLU A 197 -11.83 6.48 28.41
C GLU A 197 -13.16 6.57 27.62
N LYS A 198 -13.62 7.78 27.32
CA LYS A 198 -14.85 7.99 26.53
C LYS A 198 -14.76 7.42 25.11
N LEU A 199 -13.60 7.60 24.47
CA LEU A 199 -13.34 7.09 23.13
C LEU A 199 -13.25 5.56 23.15
N LEU A 200 -12.59 5.01 24.16
CA LEU A 200 -12.50 3.57 24.38
C LEU A 200 -13.89 2.93 24.49
N ILE A 201 -14.76 3.46 25.37
CA ILE A 201 -16.11 2.92 25.59
C ILE A 201 -16.91 2.92 24.28
N LYS A 202 -16.97 4.06 23.59
CA LYS A 202 -17.70 4.14 22.31
C LYS A 202 -17.14 3.20 21.24
N CYS A 203 -15.82 3.09 21.13
CA CYS A 203 -15.20 2.18 20.16
C CYS A 203 -15.53 0.72 20.49
N VAL A 204 -15.51 0.32 21.76
CA VAL A 204 -15.92 -1.02 22.19
C VAL A 204 -17.38 -1.28 21.84
N GLU A 205 -18.29 -0.34 22.12
CA GLU A 205 -19.71 -0.47 21.77
C GLU A 205 -19.91 -0.70 20.26
N ILE A 206 -19.24 0.09 19.42
CA ILE A 206 -19.32 -0.06 17.95
C ILE A 206 -18.76 -1.40 17.52
N VAL A 207 -17.60 -1.81 18.04
CA VAL A 207 -16.97 -3.08 17.68
C VAL A 207 -17.83 -4.27 18.13
N VAL A 208 -18.40 -4.24 19.33
CA VAL A 208 -19.30 -5.28 19.84
C VAL A 208 -20.52 -5.44 18.92
N MET A 209 -21.11 -4.33 18.47
CA MET A 209 -22.28 -4.32 17.58
C MET A 209 -21.96 -4.56 16.09
N SER A 210 -20.68 -4.58 15.71
CA SER A 210 -20.24 -4.71 14.33
C SER A 210 -20.23 -6.13 13.79
N ASP A 211 -20.11 -6.25 12.47
CA ASP A 211 -19.98 -7.49 11.71
C ASP A 211 -18.53 -7.98 11.52
N LEU A 212 -17.58 -7.43 12.28
CA LEU A 212 -16.17 -7.83 12.22
C LEU A 212 -15.98 -9.28 12.69
N ASP A 213 -15.28 -10.06 11.88
CA ASP A 213 -14.92 -11.43 12.18
C ASP A 213 -13.88 -11.51 13.31
N VAL A 214 -13.88 -12.65 14.02
CA VAL A 214 -13.04 -12.88 15.19
C VAL A 214 -11.56 -12.76 14.84
N VAL A 215 -11.14 -13.23 13.66
CA VAL A 215 -9.72 -13.26 13.27
C VAL A 215 -9.21 -11.85 12.94
N THR A 216 -10.03 -11.01 12.31
CA THR A 216 -9.73 -9.59 12.13
C THR A 216 -9.59 -8.87 13.48
N LEU A 217 -10.42 -9.21 14.47
CA LEU A 217 -10.30 -8.63 15.82
C LEU A 217 -9.07 -9.13 16.58
N GLU A 218 -8.77 -10.44 16.52
CA GLU A 218 -7.57 -11.05 17.12
C GLU A 218 -6.28 -10.40 16.63
N LYS A 219 -6.21 -10.05 15.34
CA LYS A 219 -5.03 -9.40 14.76
C LYS A 219 -4.94 -7.91 15.06
N ALA A 220 -6.08 -7.23 15.24
CA ALA A 220 -6.12 -5.79 15.41
C ALA A 220 -6.08 -5.35 16.89
N LEU A 221 -6.53 -6.19 17.82
CA LEU A 221 -6.75 -5.83 19.22
C LEU A 221 -5.89 -6.64 20.20
N PRO A 222 -5.45 -6.03 21.31
CA PRO A 222 -4.85 -6.77 22.42
C PRO A 222 -5.83 -7.80 23.00
N SER A 223 -5.29 -8.92 23.50
CA SER A 223 -6.09 -10.05 24.04
C SER A 223 -7.04 -9.66 25.16
N GLU A 224 -6.69 -8.64 25.96
CA GLU A 224 -7.54 -8.15 27.06
C GLU A 224 -8.85 -7.52 26.54
N ILE A 225 -8.78 -6.73 25.46
CA ILE A 225 -9.98 -6.14 24.83
C ILE A 225 -10.74 -7.20 24.04
N LEU A 226 -10.02 -8.07 23.34
CA LEU A 226 -10.64 -9.12 22.55
C LEU A 226 -11.59 -9.96 23.41
N ASN A 227 -11.12 -10.43 24.58
CA ASN A 227 -11.95 -11.19 25.51
C ASN A 227 -13.18 -10.39 25.97
N GLN A 228 -13.03 -9.10 26.26
CA GLN A 228 -14.15 -8.23 26.65
C GLN A 228 -15.19 -8.10 25.52
N VAL A 229 -14.74 -7.93 24.28
CA VAL A 229 -15.61 -7.83 23.10
C VAL A 229 -16.32 -9.15 22.85
N GLU A 230 -15.61 -10.28 22.96
CA GLU A 230 -16.18 -11.62 22.78
C GLU A 230 -17.21 -11.95 23.85
N GLU A 231 -16.92 -11.69 25.12
CA GLU A 231 -17.86 -11.88 26.24
C GLU A 231 -19.11 -11.01 26.05
N ALA A 232 -18.95 -9.75 25.64
CA ALA A 232 -20.07 -8.85 25.36
C ALA A 232 -20.93 -9.33 24.19
N ARG A 233 -20.30 -9.78 23.09
CA ARG A 233 -21.00 -10.37 21.93
C ARG A 233 -21.74 -11.66 22.31
N ALA A 234 -21.14 -12.50 23.17
CA ALA A 234 -21.75 -13.71 23.69
C ALA A 234 -22.98 -13.39 24.55
N ALA A 235 -22.86 -12.43 25.47
CA ALA A 235 -23.94 -11.99 26.35
C ALA A 235 -25.14 -11.42 25.57
N LEU A 236 -24.90 -10.72 24.47
CA LEU A 236 -25.94 -10.17 23.59
C LEU A 236 -26.51 -11.20 22.59
N GLY A 237 -25.99 -12.43 22.56
CA GLY A 237 -26.39 -13.46 21.59
C GLY A 237 -26.02 -13.13 20.13
N LEU A 238 -25.17 -12.12 19.91
CA LEU A 238 -24.71 -11.68 18.58
C LEU A 238 -23.76 -12.68 17.93
N GLN A 239 -23.19 -13.60 18.73
CA GLN A 239 -22.33 -14.68 18.26
C GLN A 239 -23.03 -15.65 17.29
N ARG A 240 -24.38 -15.67 17.30
CA ARG A 240 -25.20 -16.49 16.39
C ARG A 240 -25.52 -15.82 15.05
N LEU A 241 -25.22 -14.52 14.89
CA LEU A 241 -25.48 -13.73 13.68
C LEU A 241 -24.23 -13.45 12.84
N LEU A 242 -23.03 -13.60 13.43
CA LEU A 242 -21.72 -13.34 12.80
C LEU A 242 -20.95 -14.62 12.43
N CYS A 243 -21.54 -15.78 12.74
CA CYS A 243 -21.01 -17.09 12.39
C CYS A 243 -22.09 -17.84 11.60
N SER A 244 -21.63 -18.52 10.53
CA SER A 244 -22.47 -19.31 9.61
C SER A 244 -23.38 -20.30 10.35
N PRO A 245 -24.57 -20.67 9.81
CA PRO A 245 -25.55 -21.50 10.52
C PRO A 245 -25.19 -22.98 10.75
N TYR A 246 -23.98 -23.50 10.48
CA TYR A 246 -23.61 -24.94 10.56
C TYR A 246 -22.13 -25.21 10.98
N PRO A 247 -21.71 -26.43 11.41
CA PRO A 247 -21.04 -26.69 12.70
C PRO A 247 -19.53 -26.39 12.79
N ASP A 248 -19.22 -25.27 13.43
CA ASP A 248 -18.45 -25.05 14.68
C ASP A 248 -17.10 -25.75 14.98
N LYS A 249 -16.68 -26.79 14.26
CA LYS A 249 -15.37 -27.43 14.47
C LYS A 249 -14.64 -27.74 13.18
N HIS A 250 -15.36 -28.09 12.12
CA HIS A 250 -14.72 -28.45 10.85
C HIS A 250 -14.20 -27.22 10.11
N VAL A 251 -14.97 -26.12 10.05
CA VAL A 251 -14.51 -24.84 9.49
C VAL A 251 -13.29 -24.30 10.25
N LYS A 252 -13.33 -24.30 11.59
CA LYS A 252 -12.17 -23.93 12.43
C LYS A 252 -10.92 -24.79 12.15
N ARG A 253 -11.09 -26.09 11.87
CA ARG A 253 -9.98 -26.96 11.47
C ARG A 253 -9.45 -26.63 10.07
N ILE A 254 -10.32 -26.25 9.13
CA ILE A 254 -9.90 -25.80 7.79
C ILE A 254 -9.09 -24.50 7.93
N HIS A 255 -9.58 -23.51 8.68
CA HIS A 255 -8.83 -22.27 8.93
C HIS A 255 -7.50 -22.53 9.64
N GLY A 256 -7.48 -23.36 10.69
CA GLY A 256 -6.24 -23.75 11.36
C GLY A 256 -5.27 -24.54 10.47
N ALA A 257 -5.76 -25.31 9.49
CA ALA A 257 -4.92 -25.97 8.49
C ALA A 257 -4.30 -24.96 7.51
N LEU A 258 -5.01 -23.88 7.17
CA LEU A 258 -4.49 -22.78 6.37
C LEU A 258 -3.44 -21.96 7.13
N ASP A 259 -3.59 -21.79 8.45
CA ASP A 259 -2.58 -21.11 9.29
C ASP A 259 -1.29 -21.91 9.48
N SER A 260 -1.35 -23.23 9.30
CA SER A 260 -0.22 -24.16 9.46
C SER A 260 0.40 -24.58 8.13
N ASP A 261 0.13 -23.85 7.05
CA ASP A 261 0.60 -24.11 5.68
C ASP A 261 0.27 -25.51 5.13
N GLY A 262 -0.76 -26.16 5.68
CA GLY A 262 -1.12 -27.54 5.37
C GLY A 262 -2.17 -27.67 4.27
N VAL A 263 -1.87 -27.30 3.01
CA VAL A 263 -2.84 -27.45 1.90
C VAL A 263 -3.28 -28.90 1.71
N GLU A 264 -2.38 -29.86 1.94
CA GLU A 264 -2.74 -31.29 1.92
C GLU A 264 -3.66 -31.70 3.07
N LEU A 265 -3.54 -31.04 4.25
CA LEU A 265 -4.48 -31.23 5.35
C LEU A 265 -5.85 -30.62 5.00
N VAL A 266 -5.89 -29.48 4.32
CA VAL A 266 -7.14 -28.93 3.77
C VAL A 266 -7.77 -29.92 2.80
N ARG A 267 -7.01 -30.53 1.87
CA ARG A 267 -7.53 -31.57 0.97
C ARG A 267 -8.09 -32.77 1.72
N LEU A 268 -7.41 -33.22 2.79
CA LEU A 268 -7.88 -34.34 3.60
C LEU A 268 -9.18 -33.98 4.33
N LEU A 269 -9.25 -32.79 4.95
CA LEU A 269 -10.44 -32.29 5.63
C LEU A 269 -11.63 -32.17 4.66
N LEU A 270 -11.41 -31.68 3.44
CA LEU A 270 -12.43 -31.62 2.40
C LEU A 270 -12.93 -33.00 1.95
N LYS A 271 -12.08 -34.05 2.01
CA LYS A 271 -12.48 -35.42 1.69
C LYS A 271 -13.28 -36.09 2.82
N GLU A 272 -12.99 -35.74 4.06
CA GLU A 272 -13.63 -36.31 5.25
C GLU A 272 -14.91 -35.55 5.68
N GLY A 273 -14.99 -34.25 5.37
CA GLY A 273 -16.09 -33.37 5.75
C GLY A 273 -17.17 -33.22 4.67
N GLN A 274 -18.36 -32.77 5.08
CA GLN A 274 -19.46 -32.37 4.17
C GLN A 274 -19.44 -30.87 3.80
N THR A 275 -18.46 -30.09 4.29
CA THR A 275 -18.38 -28.64 4.07
C THR A 275 -17.50 -28.31 2.87
N SER A 276 -18.02 -27.51 1.93
CA SER A 276 -17.22 -27.00 0.82
C SER A 276 -16.25 -25.89 1.25
N LEU A 277 -15.28 -25.55 0.39
CA LEU A 277 -14.39 -24.40 0.61
C LEU A 277 -15.18 -23.08 0.69
N ASP A 278 -16.26 -22.98 -0.06
CA ASP A 278 -17.12 -21.79 -0.13
C ASP A 278 -17.96 -21.65 1.15
N ASP A 279 -18.53 -22.75 1.64
CA ASP A 279 -19.26 -22.78 2.93
C ASP A 279 -18.37 -22.36 4.11
N ALA A 280 -17.09 -22.70 4.04
CA ALA A 280 -16.07 -22.33 5.02
C ALA A 280 -15.48 -20.92 4.78
N CYS A 281 -15.85 -20.24 3.68
CA CYS A 281 -15.21 -19.01 3.19
C CYS A 281 -13.67 -19.11 3.23
N ALA A 282 -13.13 -20.29 2.91
CA ALA A 282 -11.73 -20.63 3.10
C ALA A 282 -10.81 -19.77 2.23
N LEU A 283 -11.27 -19.41 1.03
CA LEU A 283 -10.51 -18.52 0.14
C LEU A 283 -10.47 -17.08 0.66
N HIS A 284 -11.57 -16.56 1.23
CA HIS A 284 -11.57 -15.26 1.91
C HIS A 284 -10.60 -15.24 3.09
N TYR A 285 -10.62 -16.31 3.90
CA TYR A 285 -9.68 -16.47 5.01
C TYR A 285 -8.23 -16.48 4.54
N ALA A 286 -7.91 -17.30 3.54
CA ALA A 286 -6.55 -17.39 2.99
C ALA A 286 -6.06 -16.04 2.44
N VAL A 287 -6.90 -15.34 1.68
CA VAL A 287 -6.55 -14.02 1.14
C VAL A 287 -6.37 -12.98 2.26
N ALA A 288 -7.20 -13.01 3.31
CA ALA A 288 -7.13 -12.07 4.41
C ALA A 288 -5.93 -12.30 5.34
N HIS A 289 -5.50 -13.55 5.52
CA HIS A 289 -4.68 -13.91 6.67
C HIS A 289 -3.44 -14.76 6.37
N CYS A 290 -3.42 -15.49 5.26
CA CYS A 290 -2.36 -16.43 4.94
C CYS A 290 -1.35 -15.85 3.93
N ASP A 291 -0.27 -16.56 3.69
CA ASP A 291 0.70 -16.17 2.66
C ASP A 291 0.14 -16.30 1.24
N SER A 292 0.71 -15.52 0.31
CA SER A 292 0.30 -15.53 -1.09
C SER A 292 0.51 -16.89 -1.77
N LYS A 293 1.42 -17.72 -1.24
CA LYS A 293 1.69 -19.08 -1.72
C LYS A 293 0.51 -20.02 -1.44
N ILE A 294 0.02 -20.06 -0.20
CA ILE A 294 -1.14 -20.89 0.18
C ILE A 294 -2.35 -20.49 -0.67
N THR A 295 -2.56 -19.19 -0.83
CA THR A 295 -3.67 -18.68 -1.66
C THR A 295 -3.55 -19.16 -3.11
N ALA A 296 -2.34 -19.14 -3.69
CA ALA A 296 -2.11 -19.66 -5.05
C ALA A 296 -2.40 -21.17 -5.15
N GLU A 297 -1.90 -21.96 -4.20
CA GLU A 297 -2.16 -23.40 -4.15
C GLU A 297 -3.66 -23.72 -3.99
N LEU A 298 -4.37 -22.94 -3.17
CA LEU A 298 -5.81 -23.06 -2.97
C LEU A 298 -6.59 -22.71 -4.24
N LEU A 299 -6.16 -21.68 -4.98
CA LEU A 299 -6.72 -21.31 -6.29
C LEU A 299 -6.41 -22.35 -7.38
N ASP A 300 -5.30 -23.08 -7.27
CA ASP A 300 -4.94 -24.15 -8.19
C ASP A 300 -5.76 -25.43 -7.97
N LEU A 301 -6.40 -25.59 -6.81
CA LEU A 301 -7.37 -26.67 -6.58
C LEU A 301 -8.59 -26.55 -7.50
N GLY A 302 -9.00 -25.33 -7.86
CA GLY A 302 -10.18 -25.08 -8.68
C GLY A 302 -11.50 -25.54 -8.04
N LEU A 303 -11.52 -25.71 -6.71
CA LEU A 303 -12.67 -26.22 -5.96
C LEU A 303 -13.53 -25.12 -5.33
N ALA A 304 -13.07 -23.88 -5.31
CA ALA A 304 -13.75 -22.74 -4.70
C ALA A 304 -14.26 -21.76 -5.77
N ASP A 305 -15.46 -21.21 -5.56
CA ASP A 305 -15.96 -20.11 -6.39
C ASP A 305 -15.28 -18.79 -6.02
N ILE A 306 -14.50 -18.26 -6.96
CA ILE A 306 -13.73 -17.02 -6.79
C ILE A 306 -14.65 -15.80 -6.64
N ASN A 307 -15.88 -15.86 -7.13
CA ASN A 307 -16.83 -14.75 -6.99
C ASN A 307 -17.82 -14.96 -5.84
N HIS A 308 -17.59 -15.99 -5.00
CA HIS A 308 -18.37 -16.21 -3.79
C HIS A 308 -18.29 -15.01 -2.85
N ARG A 309 -19.43 -14.68 -2.23
CA ARG A 309 -19.55 -13.55 -1.30
C ARG A 309 -19.57 -14.07 0.13
N ASN A 310 -18.72 -13.50 0.99
CA ASN A 310 -18.76 -13.79 2.42
C ASN A 310 -20.02 -13.19 3.06
N GLN A 311 -20.18 -13.38 4.37
CA GLN A 311 -21.34 -12.88 5.13
C GLN A 311 -21.50 -11.35 5.10
N ARG A 312 -20.40 -10.62 4.88
CA ARG A 312 -20.39 -9.15 4.73
C ARG A 312 -20.67 -8.71 3.28
N GLY A 313 -20.89 -9.65 2.37
CA GLY A 313 -21.11 -9.42 0.94
C GLY A 313 -19.85 -9.09 0.14
N TYR A 314 -18.65 -9.35 0.68
CA TYR A 314 -17.38 -9.17 -0.01
C TYR A 314 -17.00 -10.40 -0.84
N THR A 315 -16.56 -10.17 -2.07
CA THR A 315 -15.84 -11.18 -2.87
C THR A 315 -14.39 -11.25 -2.38
N VAL A 316 -13.66 -12.32 -2.73
CA VAL A 316 -12.23 -12.42 -2.41
C VAL A 316 -11.40 -11.31 -3.05
N LEU A 317 -11.83 -10.75 -4.18
CA LEU A 317 -11.16 -9.60 -4.80
C LEU A 317 -11.31 -8.33 -3.95
N HIS A 318 -12.46 -8.10 -3.30
CA HIS A 318 -12.62 -7.01 -2.33
C HIS A 318 -11.67 -7.16 -1.15
N VAL A 319 -11.54 -8.38 -0.60
CA VAL A 319 -10.62 -8.66 0.51
C VAL A 319 -9.16 -8.48 0.08
N ALA A 320 -8.79 -8.91 -1.13
CA ALA A 320 -7.45 -8.69 -1.67
C ALA A 320 -7.12 -7.20 -1.85
N ALA A 321 -8.10 -6.39 -2.27
CA ALA A 321 -7.96 -4.93 -2.37
C ALA A 321 -7.73 -4.28 -1.00
N MET A 322 -8.36 -4.79 0.06
CA MET A 322 -8.11 -4.32 1.44
C MET A 322 -6.69 -4.64 1.92
N ARG A 323 -6.15 -5.79 1.52
CA ARG A 323 -4.79 -6.22 1.88
C ARG A 323 -3.68 -5.46 1.13
N ARG A 324 -4.01 -4.78 0.03
CA ARG A 324 -3.07 -3.97 -0.79
C ARG A 324 -1.88 -4.80 -1.30
N GLU A 325 -2.16 -6.04 -1.70
CA GLU A 325 -1.15 -6.95 -2.26
C GLU A 325 -1.38 -7.19 -3.76
N PRO A 326 -0.53 -6.63 -4.65
CA PRO A 326 -0.76 -6.68 -6.09
C PRO A 326 -0.69 -8.11 -6.65
N LYS A 327 0.16 -8.97 -6.08
CA LYS A 327 0.29 -10.37 -6.48
C LYS A 327 -1.02 -11.15 -6.32
N LEU A 328 -1.70 -10.96 -5.18
CA LEU A 328 -2.98 -11.62 -4.90
C LEU A 328 -4.07 -11.13 -5.85
N ILE A 329 -4.13 -9.82 -6.09
CA ILE A 329 -5.10 -9.21 -7.00
C ILE A 329 -4.96 -9.80 -8.42
N VAL A 330 -3.74 -9.83 -8.97
CA VAL A 330 -3.51 -10.39 -10.32
C VAL A 330 -3.79 -11.91 -10.34
N SER A 331 -3.41 -12.65 -9.29
CA SER A 331 -3.72 -14.08 -9.20
C SER A 331 -5.22 -14.35 -9.23
N LEU A 332 -6.03 -13.57 -8.51
CA LEU A 332 -7.48 -13.69 -8.53
C LEU A 332 -8.09 -13.30 -9.89
N LEU A 333 -7.63 -12.19 -10.49
CA LEU A 333 -8.10 -11.73 -11.80
C LEU A 333 -7.76 -12.70 -12.94
N THR A 334 -6.59 -13.36 -12.89
CA THR A 334 -6.22 -14.39 -13.88
C THR A 334 -7.06 -15.64 -13.77
N LYS A 335 -7.58 -15.95 -12.58
CA LYS A 335 -8.48 -17.08 -12.33
C LYS A 335 -9.97 -16.76 -12.56
N GLY A 336 -10.31 -15.53 -12.96
CA GLY A 336 -11.67 -15.14 -13.33
C GLY A 336 -12.45 -14.35 -12.28
N ALA A 337 -11.76 -13.71 -11.33
CA ALA A 337 -12.40 -12.75 -10.43
C ALA A 337 -12.96 -11.56 -11.22
N ARG A 338 -14.17 -11.11 -10.86
CA ARG A 338 -14.87 -10.00 -11.51
C ARG A 338 -14.52 -8.67 -10.84
N PRO A 339 -13.82 -7.74 -11.51
CA PRO A 339 -13.48 -6.44 -10.92
C PRO A 339 -14.68 -5.50 -10.76
N ALA A 340 -15.73 -5.70 -11.57
CA ALA A 340 -16.93 -4.86 -11.56
C ALA A 340 -17.98 -5.25 -10.49
N ASP A 341 -17.74 -6.33 -9.74
CA ASP A 341 -18.67 -6.76 -8.69
C ASP A 341 -18.75 -5.70 -7.58
N LEU A 342 -19.96 -5.46 -7.07
CA LEU A 342 -20.22 -4.47 -6.04
C LEU A 342 -20.39 -5.10 -4.67
N THR A 343 -19.83 -4.43 -3.65
CA THR A 343 -20.13 -4.67 -2.23
C THR A 343 -21.57 -4.28 -1.89
N VAL A 344 -22.02 -4.61 -0.68
CA VAL A 344 -23.32 -4.16 -0.15
C VAL A 344 -23.43 -2.63 -0.15
N ASP A 345 -22.32 -1.94 0.11
CA ASP A 345 -22.22 -0.47 0.08
C ASP A 345 -22.09 0.12 -1.34
N GLY A 346 -22.24 -0.70 -2.39
CA GLY A 346 -22.17 -0.26 -3.78
C GLY A 346 -20.75 0.10 -4.25
N ARG A 347 -19.70 -0.44 -3.62
CA ARG A 347 -18.31 -0.14 -3.98
C ARG A 347 -17.69 -1.27 -4.79
N LYS A 348 -16.82 -0.91 -5.73
CA LYS A 348 -15.94 -1.85 -6.44
C LYS A 348 -14.63 -2.08 -5.68
N ALA A 349 -13.89 -3.12 -6.07
CA ALA A 349 -12.54 -3.37 -5.53
C ALA A 349 -11.58 -2.18 -5.71
N VAL A 350 -11.62 -1.50 -6.85
CA VAL A 350 -10.77 -0.32 -7.11
C VAL A 350 -11.04 0.81 -6.12
N GLN A 351 -12.32 1.08 -5.82
CA GLN A 351 -12.73 2.14 -4.89
C GLN A 351 -12.29 1.83 -3.46
N ILE A 352 -12.34 0.56 -3.05
CA ILE A 352 -11.80 0.12 -1.75
C ILE A 352 -10.29 0.44 -1.67
N SER A 353 -9.53 0.06 -2.71
CA SER A 353 -8.09 0.31 -2.75
C SER A 353 -7.76 1.81 -2.73
N ARG A 354 -8.50 2.63 -3.48
CA ARG A 354 -8.37 4.10 -3.47
C ARG A 354 -8.66 4.70 -2.09
N ARG A 355 -9.70 4.25 -1.39
CA ARG A 355 -10.06 4.77 -0.05
C ARG A 355 -9.05 4.43 1.04
N LEU A 356 -8.29 3.36 0.85
CA LEU A 356 -7.23 2.94 1.77
C LEU A 356 -5.87 3.58 1.45
N THR A 357 -5.71 4.20 0.29
CA THR A 357 -4.44 4.76 -0.18
C THR A 357 -4.42 6.27 0.03
N LYS A 358 -3.32 6.81 0.58
CA LYS A 358 -3.12 8.25 0.73
C LYS A 358 -3.02 8.91 -0.65
N TYR A 359 -3.59 10.09 -0.82
CA TYR A 359 -3.54 10.82 -2.10
C TYR A 359 -2.09 11.06 -2.56
N VAL A 360 -1.19 11.46 -1.65
CA VAL A 360 0.24 11.64 -1.97
C VAL A 360 0.90 10.36 -2.47
N ASP A 361 0.61 9.22 -1.86
CA ASP A 361 1.24 7.95 -2.26
C ASP A 361 0.72 7.45 -3.62
N TYR A 362 -0.52 7.82 -3.97
CA TYR A 362 -1.05 7.62 -5.32
C TYR A 362 -0.39 8.56 -6.35
N CYS A 363 -0.24 9.85 -6.02
CA CYS A 363 0.34 10.85 -6.91
C CYS A 363 1.86 10.77 -7.06
N ARG A 364 2.59 10.13 -6.12
CA ARG A 364 4.05 10.05 -6.18
C ARG A 364 4.48 9.34 -7.46
N ALA A 365 5.17 10.06 -8.34
CA ALA A 365 5.76 9.48 -9.55
C ALA A 365 6.85 8.46 -9.17
N THR A 366 6.85 7.32 -9.84
CA THR A 366 7.98 6.39 -9.81
C THR A 366 9.14 6.97 -10.58
N GLU A 367 10.21 7.36 -9.88
CA GLU A 367 11.48 7.67 -10.53
C GLU A 367 12.08 6.38 -11.13
N GLU A 368 12.82 6.51 -12.24
CA GLU A 368 13.46 5.41 -12.97
C GLU A 368 14.17 4.41 -12.04
N GLY A 369 13.82 3.12 -12.18
CA GLY A 369 14.45 2.02 -11.45
C GLY A 369 14.07 1.89 -9.96
N LYS A 370 13.26 2.79 -9.40
CA LYS A 370 12.72 2.65 -8.03
C LYS A 370 11.44 1.80 -8.05
N PRO A 371 11.22 0.92 -7.04
CA PRO A 371 10.02 0.11 -6.96
C PRO A 371 8.78 1.00 -6.78
N SER A 372 7.74 0.76 -7.58
CA SER A 372 6.43 1.41 -7.39
C SER A 372 5.84 1.09 -6.02
N PRO A 373 5.17 2.06 -5.38
CA PRO A 373 4.38 1.79 -4.18
C PRO A 373 3.36 0.69 -4.48
N LYS A 374 3.24 -0.29 -3.58
CA LYS A 374 2.34 -1.43 -3.78
C LYS A 374 0.89 -0.98 -3.91
N GLU A 375 0.53 0.05 -3.16
CA GLU A 375 -0.81 0.64 -3.08
C GLU A 375 -1.23 1.23 -4.42
N ARG A 376 -0.35 2.02 -5.04
CA ARG A 376 -0.54 2.58 -6.39
C ARG A 376 -0.69 1.45 -7.42
N LEU A 377 0.20 0.47 -7.37
CA LEU A 377 0.19 -0.66 -8.28
C LEU A 377 -1.13 -1.46 -8.20
N CYS A 378 -1.68 -1.64 -6.99
CA CYS A 378 -2.99 -2.29 -6.81
C CYS A 378 -4.12 -1.54 -7.52
N ILE A 379 -4.14 -0.20 -7.41
CA ILE A 379 -5.15 0.64 -8.05
C ILE A 379 -5.02 0.53 -9.57
N GLU A 380 -3.80 0.68 -10.12
CA GLU A 380 -3.54 0.59 -11.56
C GLU A 380 -3.95 -0.78 -12.15
N ILE A 381 -3.65 -1.88 -11.45
CA ILE A 381 -4.04 -3.24 -11.86
C ILE A 381 -5.57 -3.39 -11.91
N LEU A 382 -6.27 -2.93 -10.86
CA LEU A 382 -7.72 -3.05 -10.77
C LEU A 382 -8.42 -2.19 -11.83
N GLU A 383 -7.94 -0.97 -12.03
CA GLU A 383 -8.38 -0.07 -13.09
C GLU A 383 -8.20 -0.65 -14.49
N GLN A 384 -7.03 -1.25 -14.75
CA GLN A 384 -6.74 -1.88 -16.02
C GLN A 384 -7.65 -3.11 -16.24
N ALA A 385 -7.91 -3.87 -15.18
CA ALA A 385 -8.82 -5.02 -15.23
C ALA A 385 -10.28 -4.63 -15.50
N GLU A 386 -10.72 -3.43 -15.12
CA GLU A 386 -12.03 -2.91 -15.50
C GLU A 386 -12.11 -2.47 -16.97
N ARG A 387 -11.01 -1.93 -17.51
CA ARG A 387 -10.93 -1.49 -18.91
C ARG A 387 -10.72 -2.64 -19.90
N SER A 388 -10.08 -3.71 -19.45
CA SER A 388 -9.73 -4.84 -20.31
C SER A 388 -10.87 -5.85 -20.34
N ASP A 389 -11.54 -6.00 -21.49
CA ASP A 389 -12.35 -7.18 -21.76
C ASP A 389 -11.48 -8.45 -21.63
N PRO A 390 -12.04 -9.61 -21.22
CA PRO A 390 -11.31 -10.87 -21.13
C PRO A 390 -10.98 -11.40 -22.54
N LEU A 391 -10.05 -10.75 -23.24
CA LEU A 391 -9.55 -11.20 -24.53
C LEU A 391 -8.49 -12.27 -24.32
N ILE A 392 -8.98 -13.50 -24.19
CA ILE A 392 -8.27 -14.72 -24.55
C ILE A 392 -7.96 -14.61 -26.06
N GLY A 393 -6.76 -14.18 -26.46
CA GLY A 393 -6.38 -14.29 -27.87
C GLY A 393 -5.22 -13.45 -28.40
N GLU A 394 -4.88 -12.29 -27.80
CA GLU A 394 -3.89 -11.37 -28.40
C GLU A 394 -2.42 -11.79 -28.20
N ALA A 395 -2.15 -12.75 -27.32
CA ALA A 395 -0.82 -13.35 -27.16
C ALA A 395 -0.28 -13.96 -28.47
N SER A 396 -1.17 -14.32 -29.40
CA SER A 396 -0.80 -14.94 -30.69
C SER A 396 -0.05 -14.00 -31.65
N VAL A 397 -0.24 -12.68 -31.57
CA VAL A 397 0.26 -11.76 -32.61
C VAL A 397 1.75 -11.42 -32.43
N SER A 398 2.23 -11.14 -31.21
CA SER A 398 3.66 -10.90 -30.98
C SER A 398 4.51 -12.18 -30.96
N LEU A 399 3.89 -13.34 -30.72
CA LEU A 399 4.58 -14.64 -30.79
C LEU A 399 4.73 -15.14 -32.23
N ALA A 400 3.94 -14.61 -33.18
CA ALA A 400 4.02 -14.93 -34.60
C ALA A 400 5.16 -14.19 -35.33
N MET A 401 5.72 -13.12 -34.75
CA MET A 401 6.83 -12.37 -35.35
C MET A 401 8.22 -12.97 -35.05
N ALA A 402 8.31 -13.86 -34.05
CA ALA A 402 9.49 -14.70 -33.87
C ALA A 402 9.35 -15.91 -34.79
N GLY A 403 10.01 -15.90 -35.96
CA GLY A 403 10.01 -17.01 -36.91
C GLY A 403 10.33 -18.37 -36.27
N ASP A 404 10.15 -19.46 -37.03
CA ASP A 404 10.08 -20.88 -36.59
C ASP A 404 11.23 -21.43 -35.72
N ASN A 405 12.25 -20.63 -35.38
CA ASN A 405 13.34 -20.98 -34.48
C ASN A 405 12.99 -20.71 -33.00
N LEU A 406 12.50 -21.75 -32.33
CA LEU A 406 12.22 -21.80 -30.88
C LEU A 406 13.37 -21.25 -30.00
N ARG A 407 14.63 -21.35 -30.45
CA ARG A 407 15.80 -20.80 -29.74
C ARG A 407 15.86 -19.27 -29.76
N MET A 408 15.57 -18.65 -30.90
CA MET A 408 15.54 -17.18 -31.02
C MET A 408 14.39 -16.59 -30.20
N ARG A 409 13.24 -17.29 -30.21
CA ARG A 409 12.08 -16.94 -29.39
C ARG A 409 12.38 -16.98 -27.89
N LEU A 410 13.14 -17.98 -27.42
CA LEU A 410 13.55 -18.05 -26.01
C LEU A 410 14.47 -16.87 -25.64
N LEU A 411 15.47 -16.56 -26.47
CA LEU A 411 16.40 -15.45 -26.23
C LEU A 411 15.67 -14.10 -26.20
N TYR A 412 14.77 -13.86 -27.15
CA TYR A 412 13.95 -12.65 -27.18
C TYR A 412 13.14 -12.49 -25.89
N LEU A 413 12.49 -13.57 -25.43
CA LEU A 413 11.69 -13.55 -24.21
C LEU A 413 12.55 -13.32 -22.96
N GLU A 414 13.74 -13.93 -22.86
CA GLU A 414 14.68 -13.69 -21.75
C GLU A 414 15.17 -12.23 -21.76
N SER A 415 15.59 -11.69 -22.91
CA SER A 415 16.04 -10.30 -23.03
C SER A 415 14.94 -9.31 -22.66
N ARG A 416 13.71 -9.55 -23.11
CA ARG A 416 12.56 -8.69 -22.80
C ARG A 416 12.19 -8.72 -21.31
N VAL A 417 12.16 -9.91 -20.69
CA VAL A 417 11.87 -10.05 -19.26
C VAL A 417 13.02 -9.49 -18.41
N ALA A 418 14.27 -9.67 -18.82
CA ALA A 418 15.43 -9.05 -18.17
C ALA A 418 15.37 -7.52 -18.21
N LEU A 419 15.01 -6.95 -19.36
CA LEU A 419 14.81 -5.51 -19.48
C LEU A 419 13.66 -5.00 -18.60
N ALA A 420 12.55 -5.74 -18.55
CA ALA A 420 11.43 -5.43 -17.67
C ALA A 420 11.84 -5.40 -16.19
N ARG A 421 12.71 -6.31 -15.74
CA ARG A 421 13.24 -6.33 -14.36
C ARG A 421 14.05 -5.09 -14.01
N VAL A 422 14.75 -4.52 -14.98
CA VAL A 422 15.60 -3.34 -14.78
C VAL A 422 14.76 -2.06 -14.78
N LEU A 423 13.86 -1.93 -15.75
CA LEU A 423 13.06 -0.71 -15.93
C LEU A 423 11.88 -0.64 -14.96
N PHE A 424 11.21 -1.78 -14.71
CA PHE A 424 9.96 -1.88 -13.96
C PHE A 424 10.03 -3.02 -12.93
N PRO A 425 10.84 -2.86 -11.86
CA PRO A 425 11.22 -3.96 -10.98
C PRO A 425 10.07 -4.56 -10.17
N MET A 426 8.99 -3.80 -9.91
CA MET A 426 7.85 -4.30 -9.15
C MET A 426 6.82 -4.98 -10.05
N GLU A 427 6.52 -4.38 -11.19
CA GLU A 427 5.61 -4.85 -12.23
C GLU A 427 6.11 -6.18 -12.81
N ALA A 428 7.40 -6.23 -13.17
CA ALA A 428 8.05 -7.45 -13.63
C ALA A 428 8.02 -8.53 -12.53
N ARG A 429 8.28 -8.17 -11.26
CA ARG A 429 8.25 -9.13 -10.15
C ARG A 429 6.86 -9.75 -9.98
N VAL A 430 5.80 -8.93 -9.99
CA VAL A 430 4.42 -9.43 -9.90
C VAL A 430 4.11 -10.38 -11.06
N ALA A 431 4.46 -10.03 -12.30
CA ALA A 431 4.21 -10.88 -13.46
C ALA A 431 5.03 -12.19 -13.43
N MET A 432 6.32 -12.12 -13.08
CA MET A 432 7.23 -13.28 -13.00
C MET A 432 6.82 -14.26 -11.91
N ASP A 433 6.42 -13.76 -10.74
CA ASP A 433 5.99 -14.59 -9.61
C ASP A 433 4.76 -15.41 -9.96
N ILE A 434 3.79 -14.80 -10.66
CA ILE A 434 2.53 -15.45 -11.08
C ILE A 434 2.76 -16.44 -12.24
N ALA A 435 3.76 -16.16 -13.07
CA ALA A 435 4.21 -17.06 -14.11
C ALA A 435 5.17 -18.15 -13.60
N GLN A 436 5.57 -18.11 -12.32
CA GLN A 436 6.53 -19.03 -11.68
C GLN A 436 7.87 -19.11 -12.41
N VAL A 437 8.38 -17.97 -12.90
CA VAL A 437 9.63 -17.88 -13.66
C VAL A 437 10.83 -18.28 -12.79
N ASP A 438 10.90 -17.87 -11.53
CA ASP A 438 12.04 -18.16 -10.65
C ASP A 438 12.21 -19.65 -10.30
N GLY A 439 11.16 -20.46 -10.48
CA GLY A 439 11.22 -21.92 -10.35
C GLY A 439 11.84 -22.64 -11.56
N THR A 440 12.19 -21.90 -12.62
CA THR A 440 12.71 -22.45 -13.88
C THR A 440 14.17 -22.05 -14.10
N LEU A 441 14.98 -22.95 -14.67
CA LEU A 441 16.40 -22.70 -14.93
C LEU A 441 16.60 -21.58 -15.96
N GLU A 442 17.34 -20.54 -15.58
CA GLU A 442 17.71 -19.43 -16.45
C GLU A 442 18.60 -19.92 -17.60
N PHE A 443 18.25 -19.55 -18.84
CA PHE A 443 19.04 -19.93 -19.99
C PHE A 443 20.25 -18.99 -20.12
N SER A 444 21.36 -19.35 -19.46
CA SER A 444 22.64 -18.65 -19.63
C SER A 444 23.36 -19.16 -20.90
N LEU A 445 23.69 -18.26 -21.83
CA LEU A 445 24.69 -18.56 -22.85
C LEU A 445 26.02 -18.79 -22.12
N GLY A 446 26.44 -20.05 -22.02
CA GLY A 446 27.76 -20.39 -21.54
C GLY A 446 28.83 -19.65 -22.34
N THR A 447 29.78 -19.08 -21.62
CA THR A 447 31.04 -18.51 -22.08
C THR A 447 31.91 -19.59 -22.74
N SER A 448 31.49 -20.11 -23.88
CA SER A 448 32.17 -21.16 -24.63
C SER A 448 32.76 -20.64 -25.94
N ALA A 449 33.22 -19.40 -25.97
CA ALA A 449 33.90 -18.82 -27.13
C ALA A 449 35.38 -18.58 -26.83
N SER A 450 36.10 -19.63 -26.44
CA SER A 450 37.55 -19.60 -26.38
C SER A 450 38.21 -20.81 -27.05
N HIS A 451 37.61 -21.40 -28.08
CA HIS A 451 38.37 -22.18 -29.06
C HIS A 451 37.82 -21.97 -30.47
N ARG A 452 38.49 -21.08 -31.23
CA ARG A 452 38.56 -21.20 -32.68
C ARG A 452 39.35 -22.46 -33.01
N SER A 453 38.70 -23.56 -33.33
CA SER A 453 39.30 -24.61 -34.15
C SER A 453 38.21 -25.47 -34.76
N THR A 454 38.14 -25.39 -36.09
CA THR A 454 37.58 -26.38 -37.02
C THR A 454 36.12 -26.77 -36.81
N VAL A 455 35.29 -26.33 -37.77
CA VAL A 455 33.93 -26.81 -38.01
C VAL A 455 33.93 -28.34 -38.02
N ASP A 456 33.47 -28.95 -36.93
CA ASP A 456 33.13 -30.36 -36.86
C ASP A 456 31.63 -30.49 -37.14
N LEU A 457 31.28 -31.12 -38.27
CA LEU A 457 29.90 -31.23 -38.78
C LEU A 457 29.06 -32.30 -38.02
N ASN A 458 29.49 -32.71 -36.83
CA ASN A 458 28.80 -33.70 -35.99
C ASN A 458 28.37 -33.16 -34.61
N GLU A 459 28.14 -31.86 -34.48
CA GLU A 459 27.46 -31.33 -33.30
C GLU A 459 25.95 -31.54 -33.46
N ALA A 460 25.39 -32.45 -32.64
CA ALA A 460 23.99 -32.82 -32.69
C ALA A 460 23.08 -31.56 -32.63
N PRO A 461 21.99 -31.50 -33.42
CA PRO A 461 21.13 -30.33 -33.47
C PRO A 461 20.61 -30.05 -32.06
N PHE A 462 20.63 -28.79 -31.66
CA PHE A 462 20.23 -28.30 -30.35
C PHE A 462 18.88 -28.93 -29.93
N ARG A 463 18.92 -29.97 -29.09
CA ARG A 463 17.70 -30.62 -28.60
C ARG A 463 17.15 -29.78 -27.46
N ILE A 464 16.11 -29.00 -27.75
CA ILE A 464 15.33 -28.29 -26.74
C ILE A 464 14.79 -29.33 -25.77
N LYS A 465 15.29 -29.30 -24.52
CA LYS A 465 14.81 -30.13 -23.42
C LYS A 465 13.46 -29.60 -22.92
N GLU A 466 12.68 -30.47 -22.28
CA GLU A 466 11.40 -30.13 -21.66
C GLU A 466 11.50 -28.92 -20.72
N GLU A 467 12.62 -28.80 -20.00
CA GLU A 467 12.95 -27.67 -19.11
C GLU A 467 12.93 -26.30 -19.84
N HIS A 468 13.42 -26.24 -21.07
CA HIS A 468 13.43 -25.02 -21.87
C HIS A 468 12.04 -24.67 -22.42
N LEU A 469 11.17 -25.66 -22.66
CA LEU A 469 9.77 -25.43 -23.03
C LEU A 469 8.97 -24.90 -21.85
N ILE A 470 9.22 -25.42 -20.64
CA ILE A 470 8.61 -24.92 -19.40
C ILE A 470 9.03 -23.47 -19.16
N ARG A 471 10.34 -23.15 -19.25
CA ARG A 471 10.86 -21.78 -19.17
C ARG A 471 10.23 -20.86 -20.21
N MET A 472 10.14 -21.31 -21.47
CA MET A 472 9.54 -20.52 -22.55
C MET A 472 8.06 -20.22 -22.30
N LYS A 473 7.29 -21.21 -21.82
CA LYS A 473 5.89 -21.01 -21.41
C LYS A 473 5.78 -20.00 -20.27
N ALA A 474 6.64 -20.08 -19.26
CA ALA A 474 6.66 -19.15 -18.13
C ALA A 474 6.99 -17.72 -18.59
N LEU A 475 8.01 -17.53 -19.43
CA LEU A 475 8.37 -16.21 -19.95
C LEU A 475 7.28 -15.65 -20.87
N SER A 476 6.70 -16.48 -21.74
CA SER A 476 5.57 -16.09 -22.59
C SER A 476 4.38 -15.62 -21.75
N LYS A 477 4.03 -16.37 -20.70
CA LYS A 477 2.97 -16.01 -19.74
C LYS A 477 3.31 -14.69 -19.02
N THR A 478 4.57 -14.46 -18.66
CA THR A 478 5.02 -13.20 -18.04
C THR A 478 4.77 -12.00 -18.95
N VAL A 479 5.11 -12.12 -20.23
CA VAL A 479 4.89 -11.07 -21.23
C VAL A 479 3.40 -10.83 -21.47
N GLU A 480 2.59 -11.89 -21.48
CA GLU A 480 1.13 -11.78 -21.61
C GLU A 480 0.50 -11.07 -20.40
N LEU A 481 0.92 -11.41 -19.17
CA LEU A 481 0.49 -10.71 -17.96
C LEU A 481 0.93 -9.24 -17.98
N GLY A 482 2.15 -8.97 -18.45
CA GLY A 482 2.67 -7.63 -18.66
C GLY A 482 1.78 -6.80 -19.57
N LYS A 483 1.38 -7.34 -20.73
CA LYS A 483 0.47 -6.66 -21.66
C LYS A 483 -0.91 -6.41 -21.05
N ARG A 484 -1.44 -7.39 -20.32
CA ARG A 484 -2.80 -7.34 -19.77
C ARG A 484 -2.93 -6.37 -18.60
N PHE A 485 -1.99 -6.38 -17.66
CA PHE A 485 -2.10 -5.61 -16.42
C PHE A 485 -1.18 -4.38 -16.39
N PHE A 486 -0.14 -4.34 -17.24
CA PHE A 486 0.85 -3.26 -17.28
C PHE A 486 1.09 -2.77 -18.73
N PRO A 487 0.05 -2.26 -19.43
CA PRO A 487 0.14 -1.89 -20.85
C PRO A 487 1.21 -0.83 -21.12
N ARG A 488 1.30 0.21 -20.27
CA ARG A 488 2.34 1.26 -20.36
C ARG A 488 3.77 0.68 -20.33
N CYS A 489 4.04 -0.25 -19.41
CA CYS A 489 5.32 -0.95 -19.34
C CYS A 489 5.57 -1.77 -20.61
N SER A 490 4.54 -2.46 -21.11
CA SER A 490 4.66 -3.28 -22.31
C SER A 490 4.88 -2.45 -23.58
N GLU A 491 4.31 -1.24 -23.68
CA GLU A 491 4.51 -0.33 -24.80
C GLU A 491 5.93 0.21 -24.84
N VAL A 492 6.49 0.61 -23.68
CA VAL A 492 7.90 1.01 -23.57
C VAL A 492 8.81 -0.15 -23.98
N LEU A 493 8.54 -1.36 -23.48
CA LEU A 493 9.31 -2.54 -23.86
C LEU A 493 9.16 -2.91 -25.34
N ASN A 494 7.97 -2.75 -25.95
CA ASN A 494 7.80 -2.96 -27.38
C ASN A 494 8.66 -1.98 -28.18
N LYS A 495 8.60 -0.67 -27.87
CA LYS A 495 9.42 0.35 -28.55
C LYS A 495 10.92 0.02 -28.51
N ILE A 496 11.42 -0.46 -27.37
CA ILE A 496 12.83 -0.82 -27.21
C ILE A 496 13.20 -2.12 -27.95
N MET A 497 12.25 -3.07 -28.05
CA MET A 497 12.48 -4.38 -28.68
C MET A 497 12.20 -4.38 -30.19
N ASP A 498 11.37 -3.46 -30.68
CA ASP A 498 11.00 -3.27 -32.10
C ASP A 498 12.01 -2.38 -32.84
N ASP A 499 12.92 -1.70 -32.13
CA ASP A 499 14.16 -1.19 -32.71
C ASP A 499 15.07 -2.40 -33.03
N ASP A 500 15.02 -2.84 -34.30
CA ASP A 500 15.58 -4.06 -34.90
C ASP A 500 17.07 -4.40 -34.61
N ASP A 501 17.78 -3.58 -33.83
CA ASP A 501 19.21 -3.69 -33.54
C ASP A 501 19.57 -4.46 -32.25
N VAL A 502 18.62 -4.71 -31.33
CA VAL A 502 18.93 -5.43 -30.07
C VAL A 502 19.24 -6.91 -30.37
N THR A 503 18.64 -7.45 -31.42
CA THR A 503 18.94 -8.80 -31.92
C THR A 503 20.32 -8.85 -32.62
N GLU A 504 20.73 -7.77 -33.32
CA GLU A 504 22.03 -7.70 -34.01
C GLU A 504 23.22 -7.60 -33.05
N LEU A 505 23.04 -7.02 -31.85
CA LEU A 505 24.08 -6.98 -30.81
C LEU A 505 24.48 -8.36 -30.29
N THR A 506 23.63 -9.37 -30.45
CA THR A 506 23.96 -10.76 -30.12
C THR A 506 24.58 -11.53 -31.30
N TYR A 507 24.43 -11.04 -32.54
CA TYR A 507 24.87 -11.72 -33.75
C TYR A 507 26.20 -11.20 -34.35
N PHE A 508 26.64 -9.99 -34.00
CA PHE A 508 27.94 -9.46 -34.46
C PHE A 508 28.82 -8.99 -33.30
N GLY A 509 29.52 -9.95 -32.69
CA GLY A 509 30.73 -9.65 -31.92
C GLY A 509 31.78 -9.04 -32.85
N HIS A 510 32.13 -7.78 -32.55
CA HIS A 510 33.12 -6.92 -33.21
C HIS A 510 32.68 -6.32 -34.56
N ASN A 511 32.14 -5.09 -34.53
CA ASN A 511 32.54 -3.96 -35.41
C ASN A 511 31.53 -2.78 -35.42
N THR A 512 31.01 -2.33 -34.28
CA THR A 512 30.39 -1.00 -34.19
C THR A 512 31.16 -0.15 -33.17
N SER A 513 31.54 1.06 -33.60
CA SER A 513 32.30 2.03 -32.79
C SER A 513 31.58 2.30 -31.46
N GLU A 514 32.33 2.35 -30.35
CA GLU A 514 31.86 2.73 -29.00
C GLU A 514 30.96 3.98 -29.00
N ASP A 515 31.15 4.88 -29.97
CA ASP A 515 30.35 6.09 -30.16
C ASP A 515 28.90 5.82 -30.59
N HIS A 516 28.63 4.75 -31.35
CA HIS A 516 27.27 4.36 -31.71
C HIS A 516 26.52 3.76 -30.52
N ARG A 517 27.21 3.03 -29.64
CA ARG A 517 26.64 2.52 -28.38
C ARG A 517 26.27 3.65 -27.43
N ARG A 518 27.13 4.67 -27.30
CA ARG A 518 26.84 5.87 -26.50
C ARG A 518 25.70 6.70 -27.06
N LYS A 519 25.65 6.90 -28.39
CA LYS A 519 24.53 7.60 -29.03
C LYS A 519 23.19 6.89 -28.84
N ARG A 520 23.15 5.56 -28.99
CA ARG A 520 21.93 4.76 -28.76
C ARG A 520 21.49 4.73 -27.29
N PHE A 521 22.44 4.73 -26.35
CA PHE A 521 22.10 4.88 -24.92
C PHE A 521 21.46 6.24 -24.64
N MET A 522 21.95 7.31 -25.27
CA MET A 522 21.37 8.65 -25.14
C MET A 522 19.99 8.74 -25.82
N GLU A 523 19.81 8.13 -26.99
CA GLU A 523 18.50 8.09 -27.69
C GLU A 523 17.46 7.26 -26.91
N LEU A 524 17.85 6.10 -26.36
CA LEU A 524 16.99 5.31 -25.49
C LEU A 524 16.67 6.07 -24.21
N GLN A 525 17.65 6.75 -23.60
CA GLN A 525 17.44 7.61 -22.43
C GLN A 525 16.51 8.78 -22.76
N GLU A 526 16.54 9.31 -23.98
CA GLU A 526 15.68 10.40 -24.44
C GLU A 526 14.25 9.93 -24.73
N VAL A 527 14.07 8.75 -25.35
CA VAL A 527 12.75 8.11 -25.52
C VAL A 527 12.15 7.71 -24.16
N LEU A 528 12.97 7.22 -23.23
CA LEU A 528 12.57 6.91 -21.86
C LEU A 528 12.13 8.20 -21.15
N SER A 529 12.99 9.23 -21.16
CA SER A 529 12.71 10.54 -20.56
C SER A 529 11.44 11.16 -21.15
N LYS A 530 11.22 11.00 -22.46
CA LYS A 530 10.04 11.51 -23.16
C LYS A 530 8.77 10.79 -22.71
N ALA A 531 8.78 9.47 -22.58
CA ALA A 531 7.65 8.71 -22.05
C ALA A 531 7.35 9.12 -20.58
N PHE A 532 8.38 9.34 -19.77
CA PHE A 532 8.22 9.85 -18.40
C PHE A 532 7.70 11.29 -18.33
N THR A 533 8.08 12.16 -19.28
CA THR A 533 7.52 13.53 -19.36
C THR A 533 6.09 13.55 -19.90
N GLU A 534 5.76 12.67 -20.85
CA GLU A 534 4.40 12.52 -21.37
C GLU A 534 3.45 12.01 -20.28
N ASP A 535 3.91 11.08 -19.43
CA ASP A 535 3.21 10.71 -18.20
C ASP A 535 2.98 11.95 -17.33
N LYS A 536 4.04 12.71 -17.02
CA LYS A 536 3.93 13.94 -16.21
C LYS A 536 2.93 14.95 -16.79
N GLU A 537 2.91 15.14 -18.10
CA GLU A 537 2.02 16.08 -18.80
C GLU A 537 0.56 15.59 -18.93
N GLU A 538 0.33 14.29 -19.12
CA GLU A 538 -1.03 13.73 -19.01
C GLU A 538 -1.55 13.84 -17.57
N PHE A 539 -0.69 13.63 -16.56
CA PHE A 539 -1.05 13.80 -15.16
C PHE A 539 -1.36 15.26 -14.78
N ASP A 540 -0.60 16.23 -15.30
CA ASP A 540 -0.86 17.67 -15.07
C ASP A 540 -2.20 18.13 -15.69
N LYS A 541 -2.73 17.42 -16.69
CA LYS A 541 -4.08 17.67 -17.25
C LYS A 541 -5.22 17.11 -16.39
N PHE A 542 -4.94 16.14 -15.51
CA PHE A 542 -5.90 15.59 -14.55
C PHE A 542 -5.79 16.21 -13.15
N ALA A 543 -4.79 17.06 -12.91
CA ALA A 543 -4.73 17.91 -11.73
C ALA A 543 -5.82 19.00 -11.84
N PRO A 544 -6.69 19.20 -10.83
CA PRO A 544 -7.57 20.37 -10.82
C PRO A 544 -6.70 21.63 -10.77
N ASN A 545 -7.02 22.60 -11.62
CA ASN A 545 -6.49 23.96 -11.48
C ASN A 545 -6.75 24.44 -10.04
N GLN A 546 -5.66 24.89 -9.42
CA GLN A 546 -5.46 25.46 -8.08
C GLN A 546 -6.69 26.03 -7.35
#